data_AF-A0A497A7F2-F1
#
_entry.id   AF-A0A497A7F2-F1
#
_cell.length_a   1.000
_cell.length_b   1.000
_cell.length_c   1.000
_cell.angle_alpha   90.00
_cell.angle_beta   90.00
_cell.angle_gamma   90.00
#
_symmetry.space_group_name_H-M   'P 1'
#
loop_
_entity.id
_entity.type
_entity.pdbx_description
1 polymer ?
#
loop_
_entity_poly.entity_id
_entity_poly.type
_entity_poly.pdbx_seq_one_letter_code
_entity_poly.pdbx_strand_id
1 'polypeptide(L)'
;MLSILGFEMVSSEQPERLERVFWLSSRGERRESDATLLYEAGKGVRFDIGFIGRGNPEISLDKVSRFERELQLGRSRWYMATIILVDRIGRGSRIARLAQEIGGTIIQMSMGYWPQQVVQVLHREIGFKHELLTMDEGQIAAYLKSRLQEVPLQDFI
;
A
#
# COMPACT_ATOMS: atom_id res chain seq x y z
N MET A 1 -4.41 -4.44 -7.69
CA MET A 1 -3.71 -3.15 -7.87
C MET A 1 -2.21 -3.31 -7.90
N LEU A 2 -1.56 -3.89 -6.88
CA LEU A 2 -0.11 -4.09 -6.87
C LEU A 2 0.37 -4.91 -8.10
N SER A 3 -0.38 -5.91 -8.53
CA SER A 3 -0.11 -6.64 -9.78
C SER A 3 -0.19 -5.78 -11.04
N ILE A 4 -1.11 -4.81 -11.09
CA ILE A 4 -1.20 -3.83 -12.20
C ILE A 4 0.04 -2.94 -12.25
N LEU A 5 0.66 -2.66 -11.09
CA LEU A 5 1.92 -1.92 -11.00
C LEU A 5 3.15 -2.78 -11.34
N GLY A 6 2.96 -4.05 -11.71
CA GLY A 6 4.02 -4.97 -12.07
C GLY A 6 4.70 -5.67 -10.89
N PHE A 7 4.06 -5.71 -9.72
CA PHE A 7 4.54 -6.51 -8.59
C PHE A 7 3.96 -7.93 -8.66
N GLU A 8 4.80 -8.92 -8.42
CA GLU A 8 4.42 -10.34 -8.43
C GLU A 8 3.95 -10.79 -7.05
N MET A 9 2.86 -11.55 -6.98
CA MET A 9 2.42 -12.12 -5.70
C MET A 9 3.23 -13.37 -5.38
N VAL A 10 3.73 -13.45 -4.15
CA VAL A 10 4.49 -14.59 -3.63
C VAL A 10 3.91 -15.07 -2.29
N SER A 11 4.28 -16.28 -1.86
CA SER A 11 3.96 -16.76 -0.52
C SER A 11 4.79 -16.03 0.54
N SER A 12 4.19 -15.75 1.70
CA SER A 12 4.84 -15.08 2.82
C SER A 12 5.82 -15.96 3.58
N GLU A 13 5.71 -17.30 3.46
CA GLU A 13 6.43 -18.23 4.32
C GLU A 13 7.93 -18.28 3.99
N GLN A 14 8.30 -18.26 2.70
CA GLN A 14 9.68 -18.17 2.21
C GLN A 14 9.71 -17.59 0.78
N PRO A 15 9.74 -16.26 0.62
CA PRO A 15 9.82 -15.69 -0.71
C PRO A 15 11.20 -15.96 -1.31
N GLU A 16 11.26 -16.81 -2.35
CA GLU A 16 12.49 -17.06 -3.13
C GLU A 16 13.00 -15.79 -3.84
N ARG A 17 12.09 -14.83 -4.06
CA ARG A 17 12.33 -13.53 -4.68
C ARG A 17 11.87 -12.43 -3.76
N LEU A 18 12.71 -11.42 -3.55
CA LEU A 18 12.44 -10.28 -2.68
C LEU A 18 12.38 -8.94 -3.43
N GLU A 19 12.49 -8.98 -4.76
CA GLU A 19 12.50 -7.79 -5.61
C GLU A 19 11.20 -7.71 -6.40
N ARG A 20 10.50 -6.57 -6.30
CA ARG A 20 9.21 -6.31 -6.96
C ARG A 20 8.16 -7.40 -6.70
N VAL A 21 8.06 -7.81 -5.44
CA VAL A 21 7.08 -8.81 -5.00
C VAL A 21 6.14 -8.22 -3.95
N PHE A 22 5.01 -8.89 -3.72
CA PHE A 22 4.16 -8.64 -2.58
C PHE A 22 3.50 -9.93 -2.08
N TRP A 23 3.01 -9.91 -0.85
CA TRP A 23 2.15 -10.95 -0.31
C TRP A 23 1.01 -10.33 0.51
N LEU A 24 -0.05 -11.12 0.69
CA LEU A 24 -1.20 -10.76 1.52
C LEU A 24 -1.01 -11.39 2.90
N SER A 25 -1.38 -10.66 3.95
CA SER A 25 -1.31 -11.20 5.31
C SER A 25 -2.50 -12.14 5.57
N SER A 26 -2.22 -13.34 6.09
CA SER A 26 -3.26 -14.32 6.44
C SER A 26 -3.82 -14.06 7.85
N ARG A 27 -5.02 -14.60 8.15
CA ARG A 27 -5.75 -14.37 9.41
C ARG A 27 -5.14 -15.07 10.66
N GLY A 28 -4.05 -15.82 10.51
CA GLY A 28 -3.53 -16.74 11.55
C GLY A 28 -2.47 -16.18 12.48
N GLU A 29 -1.56 -15.34 11.96
CA GLU A 29 -0.56 -14.63 12.77
C GLU A 29 -1.00 -13.18 12.97
N ARG A 30 -0.47 -12.52 14.01
CA ARG A 30 -0.77 -11.12 14.35
C ARG A 30 -0.81 -10.28 13.08
N ARG A 31 -2.02 -9.99 12.58
CA ARG A 31 -2.23 -9.27 11.33
C ARG A 31 -1.80 -7.84 11.53
N GLU A 32 -0.54 -7.56 11.24
CA GLU A 32 -0.01 -6.20 11.32
C GLU A 32 -0.57 -5.36 10.18
N SER A 33 -0.56 -5.87 8.93
CA SER A 33 -1.01 -5.19 7.70
C SER A 33 -1.90 -6.09 6.84
N ASP A 34 -2.52 -5.56 5.77
CA ASP A 34 -3.25 -6.35 4.77
C ASP A 34 -2.36 -6.91 3.66
N ALA A 35 -1.35 -6.14 3.24
CA ALA A 35 -0.36 -6.59 2.28
C ALA A 35 1.01 -6.00 2.60
N THR A 36 2.07 -6.73 2.24
CA THR A 36 3.45 -6.24 2.29
C THR A 36 4.05 -6.32 0.90
N LEU A 37 4.63 -5.22 0.46
CA LEU A 37 5.32 -5.06 -0.82
C LEU A 37 6.81 -4.87 -0.58
N LEU A 38 7.64 -5.55 -1.36
CA LEU A 38 9.08 -5.36 -1.43
C LEU A 38 9.46 -4.87 -2.82
N TYR A 39 10.28 -3.83 -2.90
CA TYR A 39 10.70 -3.27 -4.18
C TYR A 39 12.12 -3.69 -4.55
N GLU A 40 13.08 -3.37 -3.70
CA GLU A 40 14.48 -3.75 -3.81
C GLU A 40 15.07 -3.93 -2.41
N ALA A 41 16.25 -4.53 -2.29
CA ALA A 41 16.87 -4.85 -1.00
C ALA A 41 16.80 -3.68 0.00
N GLY A 42 16.10 -3.92 1.11
CA GLY A 42 15.98 -2.95 2.21
C GLY A 42 14.84 -1.93 2.07
N LYS A 43 14.06 -1.95 0.98
CA LYS A 43 12.94 -1.02 0.74
C LYS A 43 11.61 -1.75 0.54
N GLY A 44 10.67 -1.52 1.44
CA GLY A 44 9.33 -2.10 1.35
C GLY A 44 8.23 -1.13 1.79
N VAL A 45 6.99 -1.54 1.51
CA VAL A 45 5.79 -0.78 1.86
C VAL A 45 4.72 -1.73 2.39
N ARG A 46 4.13 -1.39 3.53
CA ARG A 46 2.97 -2.06 4.10
C ARG A 46 1.70 -1.34 3.67
N PHE A 47 0.69 -2.12 3.31
CA PHE A 47 -0.64 -1.64 2.98
C PHE A 47 -1.64 -2.13 4.01
N ASP A 48 -2.50 -1.23 4.46
CA ASP A 48 -3.66 -1.56 5.27
C ASP A 48 -4.91 -0.89 4.70
N ILE A 49 -6.04 -1.57 4.76
CA ILE A 49 -7.32 -1.08 4.26
C ILE A 49 -8.24 -0.91 5.48
N GLY A 50 -8.65 0.33 5.71
CA GLY A 50 -9.48 0.69 6.85
C GLY A 50 -10.70 1.50 6.43
N PHE A 51 -11.84 1.26 7.10
CA PHE A 51 -12.98 2.16 7.00
C PHE A 51 -12.87 3.23 8.09
N ILE A 52 -12.84 4.51 7.72
CA ILE A 52 -12.98 5.62 8.67
C ILE A 52 -14.46 5.98 8.77
N GLY A 53 -15.12 5.53 9.85
CA GLY A 53 -16.46 5.98 10.20
C GLY A 53 -16.48 7.45 10.64
N ARG A 54 -17.66 8.10 10.61
CA ARG A 54 -17.84 9.44 11.21
C ARG A 54 -17.48 9.36 12.69
N GLY A 55 -16.36 9.98 13.08
CA GLY A 55 -16.00 10.18 14.48
C GLY A 55 -14.92 9.28 15.07
N ASN A 56 -14.21 8.44 14.29
CA ASN A 56 -13.08 7.68 14.86
C ASN A 56 -11.75 7.79 14.09
N PRO A 57 -11.12 8.98 14.05
CA PRO A 57 -9.77 9.16 13.53
C PRO A 57 -8.69 8.40 14.33
N GLU A 58 -8.97 8.04 15.58
CA GLU A 58 -8.01 7.38 16.47
C GLU A 58 -7.70 5.95 16.03
N ILE A 59 -8.65 5.23 15.44
CA ILE A 59 -8.43 3.86 14.93
C ILE A 59 -7.37 3.83 13.82
N SER A 60 -7.37 4.77 12.88
CA SER A 60 -6.35 4.76 11.83
C SER A 60 -5.00 5.24 12.36
N LEU A 61 -4.96 6.13 13.35
CA LEU A 61 -3.73 6.58 14.01
C LEU A 61 -3.08 5.46 14.83
N ASP A 62 -3.87 4.75 15.61
CA ASP A 62 -3.45 3.54 16.31
C ASP A 62 -2.90 2.51 15.31
N LYS A 63 -3.58 2.28 14.18
CA LYS A 63 -3.05 1.45 13.09
C LYS A 63 -1.71 1.96 12.55
N VAL A 64 -1.58 3.23 12.18
CA VAL A 64 -0.31 3.77 11.67
C VAL A 64 0.81 3.62 12.71
N SER A 65 0.52 3.87 13.99
CA SER A 65 1.50 3.78 15.08
C SER A 65 1.95 2.36 15.41
N ARG A 66 1.11 1.35 15.11
CA ARG A 66 1.40 -0.08 15.33
C ARG A 66 2.37 -0.68 14.32
N PHE A 67 2.63 0.00 13.21
CA PHE A 67 3.56 -0.52 12.21
C PHE A 67 5.00 -0.25 12.64
N GLU A 68 5.73 -1.31 12.98
CA GLU A 68 7.19 -1.25 13.05
C GLU A 68 7.73 -0.76 11.70
N ARG A 69 8.59 0.27 11.76
CA ARG A 69 9.25 0.85 10.57
C ARG A 69 10.28 -0.09 9.96
N GLU A 70 10.57 -1.19 10.62
CA GLU A 70 11.61 -2.11 10.26
C GLU A 70 11.10 -3.54 10.34
N LEU A 71 11.33 -4.28 9.27
CA LEU A 71 11.01 -5.69 9.18
C LEU A 71 12.31 -6.47 9.03
N GLN A 72 12.51 -7.50 9.85
CA GLN A 72 13.62 -8.43 9.69
C GLN A 72 13.14 -9.63 8.87
N LEU A 73 13.64 -9.76 7.64
CA LEU A 73 13.39 -10.90 6.76
C LEU A 73 14.69 -11.67 6.60
N GLY A 74 14.75 -12.85 7.23
CA GLY A 74 15.98 -13.65 7.31
C GLY A 74 17.10 -12.87 7.99
N ARG A 75 18.19 -12.59 7.27
CA ARG A 75 19.35 -11.83 7.77
C ARG A 75 19.32 -10.35 7.39
N SER A 76 18.31 -9.90 6.64
CA SER A 76 18.24 -8.57 6.06
C SER A 76 17.23 -7.70 6.79
N ARG A 77 17.60 -6.43 7.05
CA ARG A 77 16.71 -5.41 7.62
C ARG A 77 16.08 -4.62 6.50
N TRP A 78 14.76 -4.48 6.55
CA TRP A 78 13.96 -3.77 5.57
C TRP A 78 13.32 -2.56 6.22
N TYR A 79 13.42 -1.41 5.57
CA TYR A 79 12.71 -0.21 5.97
C TYR A 79 11.34 -0.19 5.31
N MET A 80 10.30 -0.06 6.13
CA MET A 80 8.91 -0.17 5.72
C MET A 80 8.21 1.19 5.82
N ALA A 81 7.76 1.72 4.69
CA ALA A 81 6.77 2.79 4.69
C ALA A 81 5.36 2.19 4.86
N THR A 82 4.41 2.98 5.38
CA THR A 82 3.03 2.52 5.57
C THR A 82 2.08 3.35 4.72
N ILE A 83 1.25 2.68 3.91
CA ILE A 83 0.12 3.27 3.19
C ILE A 83 -1.17 2.70 3.76
N ILE A 84 -2.08 3.56 4.20
CA ILE A 84 -3.42 3.15 4.62
C ILE A 84 -4.43 3.68 3.61
N LEU A 85 -5.17 2.77 3.00
CA LEU A 85 -6.26 3.08 2.09
C LEU A 85 -7.56 3.17 2.88
N VAL A 86 -8.30 4.26 2.70
CA VAL A 86 -9.56 4.49 3.42
C VAL A 86 -10.67 4.93 2.50
N ASP A 87 -11.92 4.57 2.83
CA ASP A 87 -13.08 4.94 2.01
C ASP A 87 -13.29 6.47 1.97
N ARG A 88 -13.38 7.12 3.14
CA ARG A 88 -13.64 8.57 3.24
C ARG A 88 -12.89 9.21 4.42
N ILE A 89 -12.37 10.41 4.22
CA ILE A 89 -11.84 11.26 5.29
C ILE A 89 -12.87 12.36 5.60
N GLY A 90 -13.21 12.54 6.87
CA GLY A 90 -14.13 13.59 7.31
C GLY A 90 -13.58 14.99 7.04
N ARG A 91 -14.45 15.94 6.67
CA ARG A 91 -14.08 17.34 6.47
C ARG A 91 -13.46 17.92 7.75
N GLY A 92 -12.31 18.58 7.63
CA GLY A 92 -11.57 19.14 8.77
C GLY A 92 -10.79 18.10 9.60
N SER A 93 -10.75 16.83 9.17
CA SER A 93 -9.94 15.82 9.83
C SER A 93 -8.45 16.11 9.69
N ARG A 94 -7.72 15.96 10.80
CA ARG A 94 -6.25 16.08 10.85
C ARG A 94 -5.55 14.75 10.59
N ILE A 95 -6.29 13.69 10.31
CA ILE A 95 -5.76 12.31 10.31
C ILE A 95 -4.65 12.08 9.29
N ALA A 96 -4.77 12.65 8.08
CA ALA A 96 -3.72 12.53 7.06
C ALA A 96 -2.42 13.20 7.49
N ARG A 97 -2.52 14.37 8.13
CA ARG A 97 -1.37 15.09 8.70
C ARG A 97 -0.73 14.33 9.84
N LEU A 98 -1.56 13.83 10.77
CA LEU A 98 -1.09 13.06 11.92
C LEU A 98 -0.43 11.75 11.47
N ALA A 99 -0.96 11.07 10.44
CA ALA A 99 -0.32 9.91 9.86
C ALA A 99 1.06 10.22 9.27
N GLN A 100 1.20 11.35 8.55
CA GLN A 100 2.49 11.79 8.02
C GLN A 100 3.51 12.07 9.13
N GLU A 101 3.08 12.69 10.23
CA GLU A 101 3.95 12.99 11.39
C GLU A 101 4.57 11.71 12.00
N ILE A 102 3.90 10.56 11.89
CA ILE A 102 4.39 9.25 12.37
C ILE A 102 4.89 8.35 11.22
N GLY A 103 5.04 8.89 10.01
CA GLY A 103 5.63 8.23 8.85
C GLY A 103 4.72 7.28 8.07
N GLY A 104 3.41 7.38 8.26
CA GLY A 104 2.41 6.74 7.40
C GLY A 104 1.78 7.71 6.42
N THR A 105 1.20 7.20 5.33
CA THR A 105 0.38 7.99 4.40
C THR A 105 -1.02 7.42 4.33
N ILE A 106 -2.04 8.26 4.57
CA ILE A 106 -3.44 7.89 4.37
C ILE A 106 -3.89 8.38 3.00
N ILE A 107 -4.49 7.48 2.20
CA ILE A 107 -5.03 7.76 0.87
C ILE A 107 -6.51 7.44 0.88
N GLN A 108 -7.33 8.39 0.42
CA GLN A 108 -8.77 8.22 0.32
C GLN A 108 -9.16 7.63 -1.05
N MET A 109 -9.85 6.49 -1.05
CA MET A 109 -10.24 5.77 -2.27
C MET A 109 -11.44 6.36 -3.00
N SER A 110 -12.25 7.22 -2.36
CA SER A 110 -13.46 7.77 -2.99
C SER A 110 -13.19 8.71 -4.17
N MET A 111 -11.93 9.01 -4.48
CA MET A 111 -11.51 9.81 -5.63
C MET A 111 -10.89 8.90 -6.69
N GLY A 112 -11.31 8.99 -7.96
CA GLY A 112 -10.85 8.08 -9.04
C GLY A 112 -9.34 8.06 -9.30
N TYR A 113 -8.59 9.06 -8.81
CA TYR A 113 -7.14 9.19 -8.97
C TYR A 113 -6.33 8.60 -7.80
N TRP A 114 -6.96 7.99 -6.78
CA TRP A 114 -6.24 7.35 -5.67
C TRP A 114 -5.13 6.35 -6.10
N PRO A 115 -5.24 5.61 -7.21
CA PRO A 115 -4.17 4.71 -7.67
C PRO A 115 -2.90 5.47 -8.07
N GLN A 116 -3.05 6.67 -8.65
CA GLN A 116 -1.92 7.55 -8.93
C GLN A 116 -1.30 8.10 -7.63
N GLN A 117 -2.11 8.41 -6.61
CA GLN A 117 -1.57 8.81 -5.30
C GLN A 117 -0.75 7.70 -4.66
N VAL A 118 -1.17 6.43 -4.77
CA VAL A 118 -0.36 5.29 -4.31
C VAL A 118 0.99 5.29 -5.01
N VAL A 119 1.01 5.44 -6.33
CA VAL A 119 2.26 5.47 -7.10
C VAL A 119 3.14 6.66 -6.72
N GLN A 120 2.57 7.83 -6.46
CA GLN A 120 3.32 9.01 -5.98
C GLN A 120 3.97 8.75 -4.62
N VAL A 121 3.28 8.05 -3.71
CA VAL A 121 3.84 7.67 -2.42
C VAL A 121 4.94 6.63 -2.59
N LEU A 122 4.72 5.58 -3.40
CA LEU A 122 5.75 4.60 -3.72
C LEU A 122 6.99 5.28 -4.33
N HIS A 123 6.82 6.25 -5.22
CA HIS A 123 7.93 7.00 -5.79
C HIS A 123 8.70 7.77 -4.72
N ARG A 124 8.00 8.49 -3.84
CA ARG A 124 8.63 9.29 -2.78
C ARG A 124 9.35 8.44 -1.73
N GLU A 125 8.73 7.34 -1.29
CA GLU A 125 9.24 6.54 -0.16
C GLU A 125 10.31 5.53 -0.60
N ILE A 126 10.17 4.94 -1.79
CA ILE A 126 11.04 3.84 -2.24
C ILE A 126 11.64 4.04 -3.63
N GLY A 127 11.36 5.16 -4.31
CA GLY A 127 11.91 5.48 -5.63
C GLY A 127 11.22 4.77 -6.80
N PHE A 128 10.05 4.15 -6.57
CA PHE A 128 9.30 3.43 -7.60
C PHE A 128 8.95 4.33 -8.80
N LYS A 129 9.15 3.83 -10.02
CA LYS A 129 8.82 4.55 -11.26
C LYS A 129 7.72 3.80 -12.01
N HIS A 130 6.70 4.53 -12.45
CA HIS A 130 5.57 3.95 -13.18
C HIS A 130 4.85 5.02 -14.01
N GLU A 131 4.20 4.62 -15.09
CA GLU A 131 3.52 5.52 -16.04
C GLU A 131 2.40 6.36 -15.39
N LEU A 132 1.72 5.81 -14.38
CA LEU A 132 0.72 6.53 -13.58
C LEU A 132 1.24 7.80 -12.90
N LEU A 133 2.57 7.97 -12.70
CA LEU A 133 3.10 9.19 -12.07
C LEU A 133 2.76 10.47 -12.84
N THR A 134 2.71 10.37 -14.17
CA THR A 134 2.53 11.53 -15.07
C THR A 134 1.28 11.39 -15.94
N MET A 135 0.49 10.34 -15.74
CA MET A 135 -0.74 10.10 -16.48
C MET A 135 -1.82 11.11 -16.10
N ASP A 136 -2.58 11.59 -17.09
CA ASP A 136 -3.71 12.46 -16.86
C ASP A 136 -4.82 11.73 -16.08
N GLU A 137 -5.46 12.43 -15.13
CA GLU A 137 -6.48 11.83 -14.26
C GLU A 137 -7.65 11.23 -15.05
N GLY A 138 -8.02 11.84 -16.19
CA GLY A 138 -9.08 11.35 -17.06
C GLY A 138 -8.75 10.02 -17.75
N GLN A 139 -7.47 9.65 -17.82
CA GLN A 139 -7.01 8.41 -18.47
C GLN A 139 -6.86 7.24 -17.49
N ILE A 140 -6.70 7.52 -16.18
CA ILE A 140 -6.39 6.51 -15.16
C ILE A 140 -7.43 5.38 -15.15
N ALA A 141 -8.72 5.71 -15.19
CA ALA A 141 -9.78 4.71 -15.12
C ALA A 141 -9.74 3.73 -16.31
N ALA A 142 -9.51 4.24 -17.52
CA ALA A 142 -9.39 3.43 -18.73
C ALA A 142 -8.14 2.54 -18.68
N TYR A 143 -7.02 3.10 -18.26
CA TYR A 143 -5.76 2.38 -18.06
C TYR A 143 -5.90 1.22 -17.08
N LEU A 144 -6.47 1.47 -15.89
CA LEU A 144 -6.64 0.43 -14.88
C LEU A 144 -7.57 -0.68 -15.36
N LYS A 145 -8.63 -0.32 -16.11
CA LYS A 145 -9.56 -1.29 -16.68
C LYS A 145 -8.88 -2.20 -17.70
N SER A 146 -8.02 -1.66 -18.57
CA SER A 146 -7.29 -2.49 -19.54
C SER A 146 -6.30 -3.42 -18.84
N ARG A 147 -5.52 -2.89 -17.88
CA ARG A 147 -4.55 -3.71 -17.12
C ARG A 147 -5.20 -4.77 -16.25
N LEU A 148 -6.38 -4.51 -15.70
CA LEU A 148 -7.08 -5.50 -14.86
C LEU A 148 -7.44 -6.76 -15.65
N GLN A 149 -7.65 -6.67 -16.96
CA GLN A 149 -7.91 -7.84 -17.82
C GLN A 149 -6.68 -8.75 -17.97
N GLU A 150 -5.48 -8.22 -17.74
CA GLU A 150 -4.22 -8.95 -17.80
C GLU A 150 -3.86 -9.58 -16.44
N VAL A 151 -4.55 -9.21 -15.36
CA VAL A 151 -4.27 -9.73 -14.02
C VAL A 151 -4.92 -11.10 -13.84
N PRO A 152 -4.16 -12.15 -13.45
CA PRO A 152 -4.71 -13.48 -13.20
C PRO A 152 -5.47 -13.50 -11.86
N LEU A 153 -6.69 -12.97 -11.84
CA LEU A 153 -7.49 -12.81 -10.61
C LEU A 153 -7.69 -14.12 -9.83
N GLN A 154 -7.67 -15.26 -10.53
CA GLN A 154 -7.75 -16.59 -9.93
C GLN A 154 -6.59 -16.92 -8.96
N ASP A 155 -5.43 -16.28 -9.12
CA ASP A 155 -4.25 -16.55 -8.28
C ASP A 155 -4.35 -15.87 -6.90
N PHE A 156 -5.39 -15.06 -6.66
CA PHE A 156 -5.59 -14.27 -5.44
C PHE A 156 -6.72 -14.81 -4.54
N ILE A 157 -7.39 -15.90 -4.92
CA ILE A 157 -8.57 -16.47 -4.23
C ILE A 157 -8.20 -17.69 -3.40
#